data_AF-A0A1L9NYU9-F1
#
_entry.id   AF-A0A1L9NYU9-F1
#
_cell.length_a   1.000
_cell.length_b   1.000
_cell.length_c   1.000
_cell.angle_alpha   90.00
_cell.angle_beta   90.00
_cell.angle_gamma   90.00
#
_symmetry.space_group_name_H-M   'P 1'
#
loop_
_entity.id
_entity.type
_entity.pdbx_description
1 polymer ?
#
loop_
_entity_poly.entity_id
_entity_poly.type
_entity_poly.pdbx_seq_one_letter_code
_entity_poly.pdbx_strand_id
1 'polypeptide(L)'
;MTQKLSTLRNSVFTAAVIALAVSLPASAEMAGSLKQIVNTFQNGQATGGAEMAVDAKSAVTITDGVELPGFAFHVYDVDATGDSVTMTLVAKLEKLMVTKYDETTFDRYYIELDREVTSAEIAASSDENFSASVEILAPGTQVTAAGAFVEGLASAYTFENGAILVTVGDGTDLTKIIENNGSLTVNF
;
A
#
# COMPACT_ATOMS: atom_id res chain seq x y z
N MET A 1 54.26 -33.81 -66.14
CA MET A 1 55.32 -32.97 -65.57
C MET A 1 54.81 -32.39 -64.26
N THR A 2 55.68 -32.33 -63.27
CA THR A 2 55.44 -32.41 -61.84
C THR A 2 55.11 -31.05 -61.19
N GLN A 3 54.23 -31.08 -60.18
CA GLN A 3 54.04 -30.19 -59.01
C GLN A 3 54.09 -28.65 -59.16
N LYS A 4 53.11 -27.97 -58.54
CA LYS A 4 53.23 -27.41 -57.17
C LYS A 4 51.90 -26.79 -56.74
N LEU A 5 51.23 -27.42 -55.77
CA LEU A 5 50.12 -26.82 -55.04
C LEU A 5 50.72 -25.97 -53.91
N SER A 6 50.59 -24.64 -54.03
CA SER A 6 51.00 -23.69 -53.01
C SER A 6 49.94 -23.59 -51.91
N THR A 7 50.33 -23.97 -50.70
CA THR A 7 49.61 -23.80 -49.44
C THR A 7 49.21 -22.33 -49.22
N LEU A 8 47.91 -22.03 -49.18
CA LEU A 8 47.40 -20.83 -48.50
C LEU A 8 46.74 -21.26 -47.18
N ARG A 9 47.34 -20.80 -46.09
CA ARG A 9 46.80 -20.90 -44.74
C ARG A 9 45.63 -19.93 -44.61
N ASN A 10 44.40 -20.44 -44.58
CA ASN A 10 43.25 -19.64 -44.17
C ASN A 10 43.14 -19.68 -42.65
N SER A 11 43.42 -18.53 -42.03
CA SER A 11 43.24 -18.25 -40.62
C SER A 11 41.78 -18.48 -40.21
N VAL A 12 41.57 -19.34 -39.22
CA VAL A 12 40.27 -19.48 -38.55
C VAL A 12 40.10 -18.28 -37.62
N PHE A 13 39.30 -17.30 -38.01
CA PHE A 13 38.73 -16.34 -37.09
C PHE A 13 37.45 -16.96 -36.52
N THR A 14 37.54 -17.47 -35.29
CA THR A 14 36.37 -17.86 -34.50
C THR A 14 35.64 -16.58 -34.11
N ALA A 15 34.54 -16.25 -34.81
CA ALA A 15 33.63 -15.20 -34.38
C ALA A 15 32.92 -15.67 -33.10
N ALA A 16 33.26 -15.04 -31.98
CA ALA A 16 32.49 -15.18 -30.75
C ALA A 16 31.12 -14.54 -30.98
N VAL A 17 30.07 -15.36 -31.11
CA VAL A 17 28.69 -14.90 -31.05
C VAL A 17 28.40 -14.52 -29.60
N ILE A 18 28.54 -13.25 -29.28
CA ILE A 18 28.03 -12.69 -28.03
C ILE A 18 26.50 -12.66 -28.19
N ALA A 19 25.83 -13.63 -27.59
CA ALA A 19 24.39 -13.54 -27.38
C ALA A 19 24.14 -12.40 -26.39
N LEU A 20 23.79 -11.23 -26.92
CA LEU A 20 23.22 -10.16 -26.12
C LEU A 20 21.85 -10.67 -25.65
N ALA A 21 21.78 -11.18 -24.43
CA ALA A 21 20.51 -11.41 -23.77
C ALA A 21 19.86 -10.04 -23.57
N VAL A 22 19.00 -9.64 -24.51
CA VAL A 22 18.08 -8.54 -24.30
C VAL A 22 17.13 -9.04 -23.20
N SER A 23 17.38 -8.61 -21.96
CA SER A 23 16.35 -8.68 -20.93
C SER A 23 15.19 -7.85 -21.44
N LEU A 24 14.15 -8.50 -21.94
CA LEU A 24 12.84 -7.89 -22.02
C LEU A 24 12.55 -7.35 -20.62
N PRO A 25 12.07 -6.10 -20.46
CA PRO A 25 11.55 -5.70 -19.17
C PRO A 25 10.51 -6.74 -18.79
N ALA A 26 10.62 -7.27 -17.57
CA ALA A 26 9.56 -8.06 -16.98
C ALA A 26 8.26 -7.33 -17.26
N SER A 27 7.29 -8.00 -17.89
CA SER A 27 5.93 -7.48 -17.84
C SER A 27 5.67 -7.21 -16.37
N ALA A 28 5.31 -5.97 -16.02
CA ALA A 28 4.79 -5.66 -14.71
C ALA A 28 3.67 -6.68 -14.47
N GLU A 29 3.97 -7.69 -13.67
CA GLU A 29 3.03 -8.73 -13.29
C GLU A 29 1.92 -7.98 -12.57
N MET A 30 0.69 -8.19 -13.03
CA MET A 30 -0.49 -7.43 -12.63
C MET A 30 -0.47 -7.16 -11.13
N ALA A 31 -0.32 -5.88 -10.74
CA ALA A 31 -0.82 -5.42 -9.46
C ALA A 31 -2.25 -5.93 -9.36
N GLY A 32 -2.56 -6.72 -8.34
CA GLY A 32 -3.91 -7.28 -8.18
C GLY A 32 -4.98 -6.19 -8.16
N SER A 33 -6.25 -6.55 -8.14
CA SER A 33 -7.28 -5.56 -7.81
C SER A 33 -7.39 -5.41 -6.29
N LEU A 34 -7.58 -4.17 -5.82
CA LEU A 34 -8.10 -3.93 -4.49
C LEU A 34 -9.55 -4.38 -4.50
N LYS A 35 -9.92 -5.23 -3.55
CA LYS A 35 -11.29 -5.74 -3.42
C LYS A 35 -12.11 -4.88 -2.49
N GLN A 36 -11.52 -4.47 -1.37
CA GLN A 36 -12.09 -3.47 -0.49
C GLN A 36 -11.00 -2.83 0.37
N ILE A 37 -11.28 -1.61 0.81
CA ILE A 37 -10.50 -0.94 1.83
C ILE A 37 -11.47 -0.36 2.86
N VAL A 38 -11.20 -0.64 4.14
CA VAL A 38 -12.04 -0.19 5.27
C VAL A 38 -11.19 0.67 6.16
N ASN A 39 -11.72 1.82 6.56
CA ASN A 39 -11.10 2.68 7.55
C ASN A 39 -11.95 2.73 8.82
N THR A 40 -11.29 2.54 9.96
CA THR A 40 -11.87 2.72 11.28
C THR A 40 -11.05 3.68 12.10
N PHE A 41 -11.71 4.44 12.96
CA PHE A 41 -11.09 5.35 13.90
C PHE A 41 -11.48 5.01 15.33
N GLN A 42 -10.52 5.13 16.24
CA GLN A 42 -10.71 5.01 17.67
C GLN A 42 -10.05 6.20 18.37
N ASN A 43 -10.73 6.78 19.34
CA ASN A 43 -10.17 7.81 20.22
C ASN A 43 -10.85 7.79 21.59
N GLY A 44 -10.07 7.87 22.67
CA GLY A 44 -10.58 7.80 24.04
C GLY A 44 -11.68 8.82 24.37
N GLN A 45 -11.67 10.00 23.76
CA GLN A 45 -12.65 11.06 24.01
C GLN A 45 -13.76 11.08 22.95
N ALA A 46 -13.40 11.15 21.67
CA ALA A 46 -14.35 11.34 20.57
C ALA A 46 -15.25 10.12 20.32
N THR A 47 -14.73 8.92 20.58
CA THR A 47 -15.48 7.65 20.40
C THR A 47 -15.77 6.94 21.74
N GLY A 48 -15.39 7.54 22.86
CA GLY A 48 -15.41 6.85 24.16
C GLY A 48 -14.48 5.62 24.20
N GLY A 49 -13.44 5.60 23.37
CA GLY A 49 -12.51 4.48 23.21
C GLY A 49 -13.01 3.33 22.34
N ALA A 50 -14.18 3.46 21.70
CA ALA A 50 -14.70 2.44 20.80
C ALA A 50 -14.11 2.58 19.38
N GLU A 51 -13.81 1.47 18.72
CA GLU A 51 -13.48 1.50 17.29
C GLU A 51 -14.75 1.72 16.47
N MET A 52 -14.74 2.73 15.60
CA MET A 52 -15.87 3.15 14.80
C MET A 52 -15.50 3.12 13.31
N ALA A 53 -16.38 2.57 12.47
CA ALA A 53 -16.19 2.62 11.02
C ALA A 53 -16.31 4.06 10.51
N VAL A 54 -15.35 4.50 9.71
CA VAL A 54 -15.27 5.86 9.16
C VAL A 54 -15.65 5.84 7.69
N ASP A 55 -15.09 4.90 6.92
CA ASP A 55 -15.40 4.74 5.51
C ASP A 55 -15.09 3.32 5.05
N ALA A 56 -15.68 2.94 3.91
CA ALA A 56 -15.31 1.74 3.19
C ALA A 56 -15.46 1.97 1.69
N LYS A 57 -14.44 1.59 0.92
CA LYS A 57 -14.47 1.64 -0.54
C LYS A 57 -14.45 0.22 -1.10
N SER A 58 -15.25 0.02 -2.14
CA SER A 58 -15.34 -1.25 -2.87
C SER A 58 -14.26 -1.34 -3.96
N ALA A 59 -14.24 -2.48 -4.65
CA ALA A 59 -13.16 -2.88 -5.52
C ALA A 59 -12.72 -1.85 -6.57
N VAL A 60 -11.40 -1.69 -6.71
CA VAL A 60 -10.73 -0.85 -7.70
C VAL A 60 -9.57 -1.64 -8.28
N THR A 61 -9.42 -1.66 -9.61
CA THR A 61 -8.24 -2.25 -10.26
C THR A 61 -7.02 -1.39 -9.93
N ILE A 62 -5.95 -1.98 -9.39
CA ILE A 62 -4.69 -1.25 -9.18
C ILE A 62 -3.97 -1.13 -10.52
N THR A 63 -3.69 0.09 -10.92
CA THR A 63 -2.77 0.45 -12.00
C THR A 63 -1.84 1.53 -11.48
N ASP A 64 -0.73 1.80 -12.14
CA ASP A 64 0.17 2.89 -11.72
C ASP A 64 -0.58 4.22 -11.60
N GLY A 65 -0.54 4.84 -10.41
CA GLY A 65 -1.21 6.11 -10.12
C GLY A 65 -2.73 6.01 -9.90
N VAL A 66 -3.23 4.91 -9.33
CA VAL A 66 -4.63 4.82 -8.89
C VAL A 66 -4.82 5.54 -7.56
N GLU A 67 -5.49 6.67 -7.64
CA GLU A 67 -6.05 7.44 -6.52
C GLU A 67 -7.29 6.71 -6.00
N LEU A 68 -7.25 6.19 -4.78
CA LEU A 68 -8.46 5.68 -4.15
C LEU A 68 -9.38 6.86 -3.82
N PRO A 69 -10.70 6.73 -4.04
CA PRO A 69 -11.61 7.81 -3.72
C PRO A 69 -11.41 8.22 -2.26
N GLY A 70 -11.20 9.51 -2.02
CA GLY A 70 -10.87 10.05 -0.71
C GLY A 70 -11.72 9.44 0.41
N PHE A 71 -11.04 8.99 1.46
CA PHE A 71 -11.69 8.52 2.68
C PHE A 71 -12.49 9.64 3.32
N ALA A 72 -13.56 9.29 4.04
CA ALA A 72 -14.33 10.24 4.82
C ALA A 72 -13.38 11.11 5.66
N PHE A 73 -13.69 12.41 5.71
CA PHE A 73 -12.85 13.47 6.31
C PHE A 73 -11.56 13.83 5.57
N HIS A 74 -11.20 13.16 4.46
CA HIS A 74 -10.03 13.45 3.62
C HIS A 74 -8.73 13.57 4.44
N VAL A 75 -8.49 12.64 5.35
CA VAL A 75 -7.28 12.66 6.19
C VAL A 75 -6.07 12.24 5.38
N TYR A 76 -6.13 11.04 4.80
CA TYR A 76 -5.09 10.50 3.94
C TYR A 76 -5.61 10.36 2.51
N ASP A 77 -4.74 10.72 1.58
CA ASP A 77 -4.82 10.31 0.17
C ASP A 77 -4.16 8.94 0.06
N VAL A 78 -4.84 7.98 -0.56
CA VAL A 78 -4.37 6.60 -0.59
C VAL A 78 -4.18 6.18 -2.04
N ASP A 79 -2.91 6.05 -2.42
CA ASP A 79 -2.47 5.67 -3.74
C ASP A 79 -2.05 4.22 -3.77
N ALA A 80 -2.54 3.45 -4.75
CA ALA A 80 -2.06 2.10 -5.01
C ALA A 80 -1.22 2.08 -6.29
N THR A 81 -0.03 1.49 -6.23
CA THR A 81 0.87 1.36 -7.39
C THR A 81 1.68 0.08 -7.26
N GLY A 82 1.56 -0.82 -8.25
CA GLY A 82 2.22 -2.13 -8.18
C GLY A 82 1.78 -2.91 -6.92
N ASP A 83 2.78 -3.42 -6.22
CA ASP A 83 2.68 -4.13 -4.95
C ASP A 83 2.89 -3.18 -3.75
N SER A 84 2.39 -1.94 -3.86
CA SER A 84 2.50 -0.95 -2.79
C SER A 84 1.26 -0.07 -2.67
N VAL A 85 1.02 0.39 -1.44
CA VAL A 85 0.06 1.45 -1.12
C VAL A 85 0.80 2.56 -0.41
N THR A 86 0.61 3.80 -0.87
CA THR A 86 1.13 5.01 -0.23
C THR A 86 -0.02 5.83 0.35
N MET A 87 0.10 6.17 1.62
CA MET A 87 -0.84 7.02 2.35
C MET A 87 -0.20 8.38 2.57
N THR A 88 -0.65 9.41 1.85
CA THR A 88 -0.15 10.79 1.97
C THR A 88 -1.10 11.59 2.85
N LEU A 89 -0.60 12.29 3.86
CA LEU A 89 -1.45 13.15 4.68
C LEU A 89 -1.88 14.39 3.87
N VAL A 90 -3.19 14.55 3.67
CA VAL A 90 -3.79 15.69 2.94
C VAL A 90 -4.84 16.44 3.77
N ALA A 91 -4.92 16.10 5.06
CA ALA A 91 -5.92 16.61 5.97
C ALA A 91 -5.92 18.13 6.08
N LYS A 92 -7.12 18.70 6.17
CA LYS A 92 -7.34 20.07 6.63
C LYS A 92 -7.41 20.07 8.15
N LEU A 93 -6.29 20.39 8.81
CA LEU A 93 -6.16 20.29 10.28
C LEU A 93 -7.29 20.99 11.04
N GLU A 94 -7.80 22.11 10.53
CA GLU A 94 -8.90 22.88 11.15
C GLU A 94 -10.24 22.13 11.16
N LYS A 95 -10.36 21.05 10.38
CA LYS A 95 -11.53 20.16 10.35
C LYS A 95 -11.36 18.92 11.23
N LEU A 96 -10.16 18.68 11.74
CA LEU A 96 -9.89 17.52 12.58
C LEU A 96 -10.11 17.87 14.05
N MET A 97 -10.82 16.99 14.76
CA MET A 97 -10.97 17.10 16.21
C MET A 97 -9.74 16.59 16.96
N VAL A 98 -8.97 15.70 16.32
CA VAL A 98 -7.79 15.06 16.89
C VAL A 98 -6.66 15.15 15.87
N THR A 99 -5.52 15.70 16.29
CA THR A 99 -4.34 15.89 15.42
C THR A 99 -3.04 15.37 16.04
N LYS A 100 -3.08 14.96 17.31
CA LYS A 100 -1.95 14.33 18.03
C LYS A 100 -2.46 13.05 18.67
N TYR A 101 -1.80 11.95 18.37
CA TYR A 101 -2.30 10.63 18.73
C TYR A 101 -1.60 10.18 20.01
N ASP A 102 -2.42 9.78 20.98
CA ASP A 102 -1.99 9.15 22.21
C ASP A 102 -2.25 7.63 22.17
N GLU A 103 -1.98 6.94 23.27
CA GLU A 103 -2.23 5.50 23.45
C GLU A 103 -3.69 5.07 23.25
N THR A 104 -4.63 6.01 23.13
CA THR A 104 -6.06 5.74 22.92
C THR A 104 -6.54 6.08 21.51
N THR A 105 -5.66 6.61 20.66
CA THR A 105 -6.00 7.15 19.34
C THR A 105 -5.40 6.32 18.23
N PHE A 106 -6.25 5.81 17.33
CA PHE A 106 -5.84 4.96 16.22
C PHE A 106 -6.66 5.24 14.97
N ASP A 107 -5.98 5.38 13.83
CA ASP A 107 -6.56 5.14 12.52
C ASP A 107 -6.11 3.77 12.02
N ARG A 108 -7.06 2.97 11.56
CA ARG A 108 -6.79 1.64 11.00
C ARG A 108 -7.31 1.57 9.58
N TYR A 109 -6.49 1.01 8.68
CA TYR A 109 -6.81 0.78 7.29
C TYR A 109 -6.66 -0.70 7.01
N TYR A 110 -7.77 -1.36 6.69
CA TYR A 110 -7.82 -2.76 6.32
C TYR A 110 -7.91 -2.85 4.80
N ILE A 111 -6.88 -3.39 4.17
CA ILE A 111 -6.70 -3.40 2.71
C ILE A 111 -6.78 -4.86 2.23
N GLU A 112 -7.87 -5.23 1.57
CA GLU A 112 -8.01 -6.57 0.96
C GLU A 112 -7.76 -6.48 -0.54
N LEU A 113 -6.84 -7.31 -1.01
CA LEU A 113 -6.62 -7.56 -2.44
C LEU A 113 -7.49 -8.72 -2.92
N ASP A 114 -7.62 -8.85 -4.23
CA ASP A 114 -8.22 -10.02 -4.89
C ASP A 114 -7.38 -11.30 -4.79
N ARG A 115 -6.23 -11.22 -4.11
CA ARG A 115 -5.33 -12.32 -3.78
C ARG A 115 -4.98 -12.33 -2.29
N GLU A 116 -4.57 -13.48 -1.80
CA GLU A 116 -3.98 -13.60 -0.45
C GLU A 116 -2.62 -12.89 -0.43
N VAL A 117 -2.38 -12.13 0.64
CA VAL A 117 -1.11 -11.42 0.90
C VAL A 117 -0.30 -12.23 1.91
N THR A 118 0.96 -12.51 1.58
CA THR A 118 1.85 -13.33 2.42
C THR A 118 2.97 -12.52 3.09
N SER A 119 3.22 -11.30 2.63
CA SER A 119 4.15 -10.34 3.19
C SER A 119 3.54 -8.94 3.17
N ALA A 120 3.82 -8.14 4.18
CA ALA A 120 3.54 -6.72 4.17
C ALA A 120 4.51 -6.00 5.11
N GLU A 121 5.03 -4.85 4.69
CA GLU A 121 5.97 -4.07 5.50
C GLU A 121 5.86 -2.57 5.21
N ILE A 122 6.17 -1.74 6.21
CA ILE A 122 6.38 -0.32 5.99
C ILE A 122 7.70 -0.15 5.25
N ALA A 123 7.61 0.18 3.96
CA ALA A 123 8.76 0.33 3.08
C ALA A 123 9.42 1.71 3.24
N ALA A 124 8.61 2.74 3.49
CA ALA A 124 9.08 4.10 3.70
C ALA A 124 8.12 4.90 4.58
N SER A 125 8.68 5.79 5.40
CA SER A 125 7.99 6.93 5.97
C SER A 125 8.78 8.18 5.62
N SER A 126 8.14 9.16 4.98
CA SER A 126 8.81 10.41 4.63
C SER A 126 8.86 11.42 5.79
N ASP A 127 8.22 11.10 6.92
CA ASP A 127 8.21 11.91 8.13
C ASP A 127 8.43 11.05 9.39
N GLU A 128 9.25 11.53 10.33
CA GLU A 128 9.52 10.87 11.61
C GLU A 128 8.36 10.95 12.61
N ASN A 129 7.41 11.86 12.38
CA ASN A 129 6.23 12.05 13.22
C ASN A 129 5.10 11.07 12.87
N PHE A 130 5.31 10.14 11.93
CA PHE A 130 4.45 8.98 11.77
C PHE A 130 4.83 7.89 12.77
N SER A 131 3.84 7.40 13.51
CA SER A 131 3.95 6.17 14.28
C SER A 131 2.93 5.18 13.74
N ALA A 132 3.43 4.20 12.98
CA ALA A 132 2.59 3.23 12.30
C ALA A 132 3.13 1.80 12.41
N SER A 133 2.22 0.84 12.27
CA SER A 133 2.53 -0.59 12.20
C SER A 133 1.73 -1.26 11.09
N VAL A 134 2.23 -2.40 10.63
CA VAL A 134 1.60 -3.22 9.59
C VAL A 134 1.47 -4.66 10.07
N GLU A 135 0.30 -5.26 9.86
CA GLU A 135 -0.01 -6.65 10.16
C GLU A 135 -0.75 -7.30 8.99
N ILE A 136 -0.60 -8.62 8.81
CA ILE A 136 -1.40 -9.41 7.87
C ILE A 136 -2.48 -10.14 8.65
N LEU A 137 -3.74 -9.92 8.25
CA LEU A 137 -4.90 -10.64 8.73
C LEU A 137 -5.16 -11.87 7.86
N ALA A 138 -5.43 -13.00 8.50
CA ALA A 138 -5.67 -14.26 7.80
C ALA A 138 -6.95 -14.22 6.93
N PRO A 139 -7.02 -15.02 5.86
CA PRO A 139 -8.25 -15.23 5.09
C PRO A 139 -9.47 -15.57 5.96
N GLY A 140 -10.59 -14.93 5.66
CA GLY A 140 -11.86 -15.06 6.38
C GLY A 140 -11.95 -14.26 7.69
N THR A 141 -10.95 -13.43 8.01
CA THR A 141 -10.99 -12.55 9.19
C THR A 141 -12.21 -11.62 9.12
N GLN A 142 -12.91 -11.51 10.24
CA GLN A 142 -14.03 -10.59 10.41
C GLN A 142 -13.64 -9.50 11.40
N VAL A 143 -13.86 -8.24 11.01
CA VAL A 143 -13.68 -7.07 11.86
C VAL A 143 -15.05 -6.45 12.11
N THR A 144 -15.34 -6.12 13.37
CA THR A 144 -16.59 -5.48 13.76
C THR A 144 -16.28 -4.23 14.57
N ALA A 145 -16.60 -3.07 13.99
CA ALA A 145 -16.62 -1.80 14.68
C ALA A 145 -17.87 -1.69 15.58
N ALA A 146 -17.79 -0.91 16.64
CA ALA A 146 -18.90 -0.67 17.56
C ALA A 146 -20.05 0.14 16.93
N GLY A 147 -19.77 0.83 15.82
CA GLY A 147 -20.73 1.58 15.02
C GLY A 147 -20.04 2.24 13.84
N ALA A 148 -20.70 3.23 13.24
CA ALA A 148 -20.14 4.01 12.13
C ALA A 148 -20.33 5.51 12.35
N PHE A 149 -19.38 6.32 11.87
CA PHE A 149 -19.48 7.78 11.82
C PHE A 149 -20.40 8.29 10.71
N VAL A 150 -20.54 7.51 9.64
CA VAL A 150 -21.37 7.83 8.49
C VAL A 150 -22.64 7.00 8.53
N GLU A 151 -23.80 7.65 8.43
CA GLU A 151 -25.08 6.97 8.39
C GLU A 151 -25.16 6.00 7.20
N GLY A 152 -25.59 4.76 7.44
CA GLY A 152 -25.70 3.72 6.43
C GLY A 152 -24.40 2.97 6.09
N LEU A 153 -23.26 3.37 6.68
CA LEU A 153 -22.01 2.60 6.57
C LEU A 153 -22.10 1.33 7.43
N ALA A 154 -21.59 0.22 6.90
CA ALA A 154 -21.53 -1.04 7.63
C ALA A 154 -20.59 -0.92 8.85
N SER A 155 -20.86 -1.71 9.89
CA SER A 155 -19.99 -1.83 11.06
C SER A 155 -19.30 -3.19 11.15
N ALA A 156 -19.56 -4.10 10.20
CA ALA A 156 -18.95 -5.42 10.15
C ALA A 156 -18.44 -5.69 8.73
N TYR A 157 -17.21 -6.18 8.64
CA TYR A 157 -16.50 -6.41 7.39
C TYR A 157 -15.83 -7.78 7.45
N THR A 158 -15.95 -8.54 6.35
CA THR A 158 -15.30 -9.83 6.18
C THR A 158 -14.26 -9.70 5.09
N PHE A 159 -13.04 -10.13 5.38
CA PHE A 159 -11.93 -10.12 4.43
C PHE A 159 -11.68 -11.55 3.95
N GLU A 160 -12.28 -11.93 2.83
CA GLU A 160 -12.28 -13.32 2.35
C GLU A 160 -10.86 -13.79 2.01
N ASN A 161 -10.04 -12.92 1.42
CA ASN A 161 -8.64 -13.19 1.08
C ASN A 161 -7.65 -12.79 2.18
N GLY A 162 -8.16 -12.33 3.33
CA GLY A 162 -7.35 -11.68 4.35
C GLY A 162 -7.18 -10.20 4.04
N ALA A 163 -6.39 -9.50 4.83
CA ALA A 163 -6.16 -8.07 4.64
C ALA A 163 -4.81 -7.65 5.20
N ILE A 164 -4.27 -6.56 4.66
CA ILE A 164 -3.19 -5.82 5.29
C ILE A 164 -3.85 -4.81 6.24
N LEU A 165 -3.50 -4.86 7.52
CA LEU A 165 -3.88 -3.88 8.51
C LEU A 165 -2.74 -2.88 8.70
N VAL A 166 -2.97 -1.64 8.27
CA VAL A 166 -2.11 -0.50 8.62
C VAL A 166 -2.72 0.21 9.82
N THR A 167 -1.98 0.33 10.93
CA THR A 167 -2.42 1.07 12.11
C THR A 167 -1.51 2.28 12.32
N VAL A 168 -2.08 3.49 12.24
CA VAL A 168 -1.44 4.75 12.64
C VAL A 168 -1.91 5.08 14.06
N GLY A 169 -0.99 5.28 15.00
CA GLY A 169 -1.31 5.33 16.42
C GLY A 169 -0.44 6.27 17.25
N ASP A 170 -0.29 5.94 18.54
CA ASP A 170 0.42 6.72 19.55
C ASP A 170 1.78 7.25 19.08
N GLY A 171 2.01 8.54 19.33
CA GLY A 171 3.19 9.26 18.89
C GLY A 171 3.03 9.93 17.52
N THR A 172 1.95 9.69 16.79
CA THR A 172 1.67 10.39 15.53
C THR A 172 1.31 11.85 15.79
N ASP A 173 1.96 12.78 15.07
CA ASP A 173 1.61 14.21 15.09
C ASP A 173 1.27 14.73 13.69
N LEU A 174 -0.03 14.75 13.37
CA LEU A 174 -0.55 15.21 12.07
C LEU A 174 -0.21 16.68 11.81
N THR A 175 -0.01 17.48 12.87
CA THR A 175 0.34 18.90 12.73
C THR A 175 1.74 19.10 12.19
N LYS A 176 2.62 18.11 12.36
CA LYS A 176 3.98 18.10 11.82
C LYS A 176 4.08 17.43 10.46
N ILE A 177 3.42 16.28 10.32
CA ILE A 177 3.39 15.54 9.05
C ILE A 177 2.88 16.43 7.90
N ILE A 178 1.82 17.21 8.12
CA ILE A 178 1.23 18.03 7.05
C ILE A 178 2.17 19.18 6.63
N GLU A 179 2.99 19.71 7.54
CA GLU A 179 3.98 20.76 7.23
C GLU A 179 5.03 20.25 6.23
N ASN A 180 5.29 18.93 6.24
CA ASN A 180 6.29 18.28 5.41
C ASN A 180 5.71 17.55 4.18
N ASN A 181 4.38 17.58 4.00
CA ASN A 181 3.65 16.71 3.05
C ASN A 181 4.02 15.23 3.24
N GLY A 182 4.06 14.79 4.51
CA GLY A 182 4.49 13.45 4.86
C GLY A 182 3.55 12.36 4.35
N SER A 183 4.14 11.20 4.12
CA SER A 183 3.51 9.99 3.58
C SER A 183 4.12 8.73 4.18
N LEU A 184 3.33 7.66 4.16
CA LEU A 184 3.68 6.31 4.60
C LEU A 184 3.45 5.34 3.44
N THR A 185 4.46 4.55 3.06
CA THR A 185 4.35 3.53 2.02
C THR A 185 4.46 2.13 2.60
N VAL A 186 3.53 1.26 2.22
CA VAL A 186 3.48 -0.16 2.59
C VAL A 186 3.63 -1.01 1.33
N ASN A 187 4.58 -1.95 1.33
CA ASN A 187 4.76 -2.94 0.26
C ASN A 187 4.09 -4.27 0.63
N PHE A 188 3.66 -5.07 -0.36
CA PHE A 188 3.02 -6.37 -0.14
C PHE A 188 3.22 -7.45 -1.22
#